data_AF-A0A2A2TGU3-F1
#
_entry.id   AF-A0A2A2TGU3-F1
#
_cell.length_a   1.000
_cell.length_b   1.000
_cell.length_c   1.000
_cell.angle_alpha   90.00
_cell.angle_beta   90.00
_cell.angle_gamma   90.00
#
_symmetry.space_group_name_H-M   'P 1'
#
loop_
_entity.id
_entity.type
_entity.pdbx_description
1 polymer ?
#
loop_
_entity_poly.entity_id
_entity_poly.type
_entity_poly.pdbx_seq_one_letter_code
_entity_poly.pdbx_strand_id
1 'polypeptide(L)'
;MSTSIYIAQSPGAKSKKTIQPSQLKQTQEVAPTSDSQAISVWMGTSAVLGLLLLVLVVYAKIQSNKLHKKIRFENFRGRELEKKLKLALETIRKMETNPDLINSREFNLDYLRMRMDEEVFHFAIVNQTKIKVKDKITQALRPTQVSTGVVGISNNSGRQIDEIFDVEHETGSPPNVSKRVLFRIQIRLMKLPTQATSATISQIIDCIETYLSPVEDNDTWQPTIQGRIVSMHWDQKAKPTPLLVLEQSNEGVNVTFRTSRQGTSTPNPPPETKPRSIR
;
A
#
# COMPACT_ATOMS: atom_id res chain seq x y z
N MET A 1 -19.41 -31.62 -21.53
CA MET A 1 -20.67 -32.41 -21.43
C MET A 1 -21.81 -31.41 -21.47
N SER A 2 -22.87 -31.70 -22.22
CA SER A 2 -23.97 -30.76 -22.47
C SER A 2 -25.31 -31.44 -22.22
N THR A 3 -26.24 -30.77 -21.55
CA THR A 3 -27.58 -31.28 -21.25
C THR A 3 -28.64 -30.47 -22.00
N SER A 4 -29.47 -31.17 -22.77
CA SER A 4 -30.52 -30.57 -23.60
C SER A 4 -31.86 -30.48 -22.87
N ILE A 5 -32.63 -29.43 -23.19
CA ILE A 5 -34.00 -29.23 -22.71
C ILE A 5 -34.95 -30.13 -23.50
N TYR A 6 -35.98 -30.68 -22.85
CA TYR A 6 -37.13 -31.30 -23.51
C TYR A 6 -38.41 -30.48 -23.30
N ILE A 7 -39.19 -30.37 -24.38
CA ILE A 7 -40.55 -29.81 -24.40
C ILE A 7 -41.48 -30.94 -24.88
N ALA A 8 -42.67 -31.06 -24.29
CA ALA A 8 -43.72 -31.96 -24.75
C ALA A 8 -44.93 -31.17 -25.28
N GLN A 9 -45.58 -31.69 -26.33
CA GLN A 9 -46.64 -31.02 -27.07
C GLN A 9 -48.02 -31.65 -26.82
N SER A 10 -49.07 -30.86 -27.10
CA SER A 10 -50.45 -31.36 -27.22
C SER A 10 -50.66 -32.09 -28.55
N PRO A 11 -51.63 -33.01 -28.60
CA PRO A 11 -52.54 -33.11 -29.74
C PRO A 11 -53.98 -32.80 -29.35
N GLY A 12 -54.82 -32.51 -30.35
CA GLY A 12 -56.27 -32.36 -30.20
C GLY A 12 -56.99 -32.83 -31.46
N ALA A 13 -58.29 -33.14 -31.36
CA ALA A 13 -59.10 -33.64 -32.47
C ALA A 13 -60.54 -33.09 -32.46
N LYS A 14 -61.09 -32.93 -33.67
CA LYS A 14 -62.53 -32.75 -33.98
C LYS A 14 -62.99 -34.06 -34.69
N SER A 15 -64.23 -34.35 -35.09
CA SER A 15 -65.46 -33.59 -35.37
C SER A 15 -66.60 -34.59 -35.66
N LYS A 16 -67.89 -34.22 -35.49
CA LYS A 16 -68.98 -34.53 -36.47
C LYS A 16 -70.31 -33.80 -36.16
N LYS A 17 -71.32 -33.97 -37.04
CA LYS A 17 -72.46 -33.06 -37.31
C LYS A 17 -73.69 -33.85 -37.81
N THR A 18 -74.93 -33.34 -37.57
CA THR A 18 -76.26 -33.58 -38.24
C THR A 18 -77.38 -33.43 -37.17
N ILE A 19 -78.46 -32.60 -37.20
CA ILE A 19 -79.51 -32.23 -38.21
C ILE A 19 -80.72 -33.21 -38.13
N GLN A 20 -82.01 -32.84 -37.95
CA GLN A 20 -82.73 -31.53 -37.94
C GLN A 20 -83.87 -31.48 -36.83
N PRO A 21 -85.08 -30.83 -36.89
CA PRO A 21 -85.83 -30.38 -35.68
C PRO A 21 -87.29 -30.91 -35.49
N SER A 22 -87.97 -30.50 -34.39
CA SER A 22 -89.46 -30.40 -34.28
C SER A 22 -89.92 -29.47 -33.13
N GLN A 23 -91.22 -29.11 -33.10
CA GLN A 23 -91.80 -27.90 -32.48
C GLN A 23 -92.43 -28.04 -31.06
N LEU A 24 -92.86 -26.87 -30.52
CA LEU A 24 -93.83 -26.65 -29.42
C LEU A 24 -93.32 -26.95 -27.99
N LYS A 25 -93.79 -26.28 -26.91
CA LYS A 25 -94.99 -25.43 -26.72
C LYS A 25 -94.73 -24.25 -25.73
N GLN A 26 -95.60 -23.25 -25.73
CA GLN A 26 -95.57 -22.01 -24.91
C GLN A 26 -96.29 -22.15 -23.55
N THR A 27 -95.74 -21.51 -22.50
CA THR A 27 -96.33 -20.84 -21.30
C THR A 27 -95.13 -20.28 -20.50
N GLN A 28 -94.86 -18.99 -20.24
CA GLN A 28 -95.62 -17.81 -19.78
C GLN A 28 -95.94 -17.80 -18.27
N GLU A 29 -95.18 -17.03 -17.45
CA GLU A 29 -95.69 -16.12 -16.39
C GLU A 29 -94.57 -15.19 -15.82
N VAL A 30 -94.99 -14.15 -15.09
CA VAL A 30 -94.38 -12.84 -14.73
C VAL A 30 -93.24 -12.85 -13.68
N ALA A 31 -92.24 -11.97 -13.92
CA ALA A 31 -91.40 -11.07 -13.07
C ALA A 31 -91.40 -11.13 -11.49
N PRO A 32 -90.50 -10.43 -10.73
CA PRO A 32 -89.52 -9.39 -11.12
C PRO A 32 -88.11 -9.39 -10.44
N THR A 33 -87.22 -8.51 -10.96
CA THR A 33 -86.06 -7.83 -10.31
C THR A 33 -84.97 -8.60 -9.53
N SER A 34 -83.73 -8.58 -10.03
CA SER A 34 -82.48 -8.47 -9.20
C SER A 34 -81.16 -8.10 -9.93
N ASP A 35 -81.10 -8.05 -11.26
CA ASP A 35 -79.81 -8.11 -12.00
C ASP A 35 -78.81 -6.94 -11.83
N SER A 36 -79.25 -5.74 -11.40
CA SER A 36 -78.38 -4.56 -11.30
C SER A 36 -77.19 -4.72 -10.33
N GLN A 37 -77.32 -5.53 -9.27
CA GLN A 37 -76.20 -5.73 -8.33
C GLN A 37 -75.10 -6.62 -8.91
N ALA A 38 -75.45 -7.67 -9.66
CA ALA A 38 -74.47 -8.60 -10.23
C ALA A 38 -73.55 -7.91 -11.26
N ILE A 39 -74.13 -7.09 -12.15
CA ILE A 39 -73.39 -6.34 -13.16
C ILE A 39 -72.40 -5.36 -12.52
N SER A 40 -72.81 -4.67 -11.45
CA SER A 40 -71.97 -3.72 -10.70
C SER A 40 -70.72 -4.40 -10.10
N VAL A 41 -70.88 -5.58 -9.47
CA VAL A 41 -69.77 -6.31 -8.85
C VAL A 41 -68.79 -6.89 -9.89
N TRP A 42 -69.29 -7.42 -11.01
CA TRP A 42 -68.43 -7.90 -12.10
C TRP A 42 -67.65 -6.77 -12.78
N MET A 43 -68.29 -5.62 -13.00
CA MET A 43 -67.60 -4.46 -13.59
C MET A 43 -66.56 -3.88 -12.62
N GLY A 44 -66.89 -3.75 -11.33
CA GLY A 44 -65.95 -3.28 -10.31
C GLY A 44 -64.73 -4.18 -10.12
N THR A 45 -64.91 -5.50 -10.07
CA THR A 45 -63.78 -6.46 -9.95
C THR A 45 -62.88 -6.42 -11.18
N SER A 46 -63.44 -6.25 -12.39
CA SER A 46 -62.65 -6.10 -13.63
C SER A 46 -61.78 -4.83 -13.62
N ALA A 47 -62.29 -3.71 -13.09
CA ALA A 47 -61.56 -2.46 -12.99
C ALA A 47 -60.41 -2.52 -11.97
N VAL A 48 -60.64 -3.14 -10.81
CA VAL A 48 -59.59 -3.37 -9.79
C VAL A 48 -58.50 -4.29 -10.33
N LEU A 49 -58.85 -5.35 -11.06
CA LEU A 49 -57.88 -6.25 -11.67
C LEU A 49 -57.05 -5.55 -12.77
N GLY A 50 -57.68 -4.70 -13.59
CA GLY A 50 -56.98 -3.87 -14.58
C GLY A 50 -55.99 -2.88 -13.94
N LEU A 51 -56.36 -2.25 -12.83
CA LEU A 51 -55.47 -1.37 -12.07
C LEU A 51 -54.31 -2.13 -11.42
N LEU A 52 -54.56 -3.32 -10.87
CA LEU A 52 -53.52 -4.22 -10.33
C LEU A 52 -52.50 -4.61 -11.41
N LEU A 53 -52.98 -4.99 -12.61
CA LEU A 53 -52.13 -5.32 -13.75
C LEU A 53 -51.26 -4.13 -14.20
N LEU A 54 -51.82 -2.91 -14.23
CA LEU A 54 -51.06 -1.69 -14.53
C LEU A 54 -49.91 -1.46 -13.53
N VAL A 55 -50.19 -1.59 -12.22
CA VAL A 55 -49.17 -1.47 -11.17
C VAL A 55 -48.08 -2.55 -11.34
N LEU A 56 -48.48 -3.80 -11.62
CA LEU A 56 -47.55 -4.92 -11.81
C LEU A 56 -46.65 -4.72 -13.04
N VAL A 57 -47.19 -4.24 -14.16
CA VAL A 57 -46.42 -3.88 -15.37
C VAL A 57 -45.42 -2.76 -15.10
N VAL A 58 -45.81 -1.71 -14.38
CA VAL A 58 -44.91 -0.60 -13.99
C VAL A 58 -43.80 -1.11 -13.07
N TYR A 59 -44.13 -1.93 -12.07
CA TYR A 59 -43.16 -2.53 -11.16
C TYR A 59 -42.16 -3.43 -11.88
N ALA A 60 -42.65 -4.31 -12.78
CA ALA A 60 -41.81 -5.17 -13.60
C ALA A 60 -40.85 -4.38 -14.50
N LYS A 61 -41.30 -3.25 -15.08
CA LYS A 61 -40.46 -2.35 -15.87
C LYS A 61 -39.36 -1.67 -15.03
N ILE A 62 -39.69 -1.23 -13.81
CA ILE A 62 -38.72 -0.66 -12.85
C ILE A 62 -37.68 -1.72 -12.45
N GLN A 63 -38.12 -2.93 -12.10
CA GLN A 63 -37.22 -4.00 -11.65
C GLN A 63 -36.31 -4.50 -12.79
N SER A 64 -36.84 -4.62 -14.01
CA SER A 64 -36.07 -4.95 -15.21
C SER A 64 -34.97 -3.91 -15.49
N ASN A 65 -35.29 -2.62 -15.33
CA ASN A 65 -34.31 -1.54 -15.47
C ASN A 65 -33.22 -1.56 -14.39
N LYS A 66 -33.56 -1.93 -13.13
CA LYS A 66 -32.57 -2.13 -12.07
C LYS A 66 -31.62 -3.30 -12.39
N LEU A 67 -32.17 -4.44 -12.82
CA LEU A 67 -31.39 -5.62 -13.20
C LEU A 67 -30.48 -5.34 -14.40
N HIS A 68 -30.96 -4.67 -15.45
CA HIS A 68 -30.13 -4.31 -16.61
C HIS A 68 -28.97 -3.36 -16.23
N LYS A 69 -29.21 -2.39 -15.33
CA LYS A 69 -28.14 -1.53 -14.79
C LYS A 69 -27.09 -2.34 -14.03
N LYS A 70 -27.49 -3.27 -13.16
CA LYS A 70 -26.56 -4.15 -12.43
C LYS A 70 -25.73 -5.02 -13.38
N ILE A 71 -26.38 -5.67 -14.35
CA ILE A 71 -25.71 -6.49 -15.38
C ILE A 71 -24.70 -5.66 -16.18
N ARG A 72 -25.01 -4.41 -16.55
CA ARG A 72 -24.04 -3.52 -17.23
C ARG A 72 -22.85 -3.17 -16.35
N PHE A 73 -23.06 -2.90 -15.05
CA PHE A 73 -21.97 -2.60 -14.11
C PHE A 73 -21.05 -3.81 -13.90
N GLU A 74 -21.61 -5.01 -13.73
CA GLU A 74 -20.86 -6.26 -13.60
C GLU A 74 -20.07 -6.59 -14.88
N ASN A 75 -20.68 -6.38 -16.07
CA ASN A 75 -19.98 -6.50 -17.34
C ASN A 75 -18.84 -5.48 -17.53
N PHE A 76 -19.03 -4.23 -17.07
CA PHE A 76 -17.97 -3.22 -17.12
C PHE A 76 -16.80 -3.61 -16.21
N ARG A 77 -17.09 -3.97 -14.94
CA ARG A 77 -16.08 -4.42 -13.97
C ARG A 77 -15.36 -5.68 -14.45
N GLY A 78 -16.07 -6.62 -15.08
CA GLY A 78 -15.48 -7.79 -15.73
C GLY A 78 -14.48 -7.44 -16.82
N ARG A 79 -14.83 -6.53 -17.75
CA ARG A 79 -13.92 -6.06 -18.81
C ARG A 79 -12.72 -5.26 -18.27
N GLU A 80 -12.88 -4.56 -17.14
CA GLU A 80 -11.78 -3.85 -16.49
C GLU A 80 -10.80 -4.85 -15.83
N LEU A 81 -11.32 -5.87 -15.16
CA LEU A 81 -10.52 -6.97 -14.60
C LEU A 81 -9.82 -7.76 -15.72
N GLU A 82 -10.51 -8.07 -16.82
CA GLU A 82 -9.93 -8.74 -18.00
C GLU A 82 -8.75 -7.93 -18.58
N LYS A 83 -8.88 -6.60 -18.71
CA LYS A 83 -7.78 -5.72 -19.13
C LYS A 83 -6.60 -5.76 -18.16
N LYS A 84 -6.85 -5.69 -16.84
CA LYS A 84 -5.82 -5.74 -15.81
C LYS A 84 -5.09 -7.09 -15.80
N LEU A 85 -5.82 -8.20 -15.93
CA LEU A 85 -5.26 -9.56 -16.06
C LEU A 85 -4.45 -9.72 -17.35
N LYS A 86 -4.94 -9.21 -18.49
CA LYS A 86 -4.21 -9.26 -19.76
C LYS A 86 -2.91 -8.44 -19.68
N LEU A 87 -2.95 -7.25 -19.10
CA LEU A 87 -1.76 -6.42 -18.87
C LEU A 87 -0.74 -7.14 -17.98
N ALA A 88 -1.19 -7.76 -16.88
CA ALA A 88 -0.32 -8.55 -16.00
C ALA A 88 0.31 -9.75 -16.73
N LEU A 89 -0.47 -10.51 -17.51
CA LEU A 89 0.04 -11.63 -18.31
C LEU A 89 1.01 -11.19 -19.41
N GLU A 90 0.78 -10.03 -20.04
CA GLU A 90 1.68 -9.47 -21.05
C GLU A 90 3.00 -9.00 -20.42
N THR A 91 2.95 -8.37 -19.24
CA THR A 91 4.14 -8.03 -18.44
C THR A 91 4.91 -9.29 -18.02
N ILE A 92 4.23 -10.29 -17.45
CA ILE A 92 4.85 -11.57 -17.05
C ILE A 92 5.54 -12.23 -18.26
N ARG A 93 4.84 -12.35 -19.40
CA ARG A 93 5.42 -12.92 -20.62
C ARG A 93 6.59 -12.11 -21.15
N LYS A 94 6.53 -10.78 -21.09
CA LYS A 94 7.64 -9.88 -21.47
C LYS A 94 8.86 -10.07 -20.57
N MET A 95 8.66 -10.36 -19.28
CA MET A 95 9.73 -10.67 -18.33
C MET A 95 10.27 -12.10 -18.56
N GLU A 96 9.40 -13.10 -18.71
CA GLU A 96 9.78 -14.49 -19.05
C GLU A 96 10.63 -14.56 -20.33
N THR A 97 10.28 -13.78 -21.35
CA THR A 97 11.03 -13.71 -22.62
C THR A 97 12.38 -12.98 -22.48
N ASN A 98 12.61 -12.21 -21.41
CA ASN A 98 13.79 -11.38 -21.21
C ASN A 98 14.41 -11.61 -19.81
N PRO A 99 15.37 -12.54 -19.64
CA PRO A 99 15.91 -12.86 -18.31
C PRO A 99 16.65 -11.71 -17.59
N ASP A 100 17.17 -10.69 -18.28
CA ASP A 100 17.66 -9.44 -17.62
C ASP A 100 16.52 -8.61 -17.01
N LEU A 101 15.28 -8.80 -17.48
CA LEU A 101 14.07 -8.16 -16.94
C LEU A 101 13.47 -8.92 -15.74
N ILE A 102 13.68 -10.24 -15.65
CA ILE A 102 13.43 -11.00 -14.40
C ILE A 102 14.40 -10.54 -13.32
N ASN A 103 15.68 -10.34 -13.69
CA ASN A 103 16.69 -9.72 -12.84
C ASN A 103 16.56 -8.18 -12.74
N SER A 104 15.44 -7.59 -13.15
CA SER A 104 15.26 -6.14 -13.07
C SER A 104 15.23 -5.66 -11.62
N ARG A 105 15.81 -4.47 -11.39
CA ARG A 105 15.80 -3.85 -10.06
C ARG A 105 14.38 -3.58 -9.56
N GLU A 106 13.47 -3.22 -10.47
CA GLU A 106 12.06 -2.97 -10.16
C GLU A 106 11.39 -4.23 -9.62
N PHE A 107 11.55 -5.39 -10.27
CA PHE A 107 11.02 -6.65 -9.75
C PHE A 107 11.60 -7.02 -8.38
N ASN A 108 12.90 -6.84 -8.18
CA ASN A 108 13.54 -7.12 -6.90
C ASN A 108 13.07 -6.19 -5.77
N LEU A 109 12.85 -4.89 -6.06
CA LEU A 109 12.33 -3.92 -5.10
C LEU A 109 10.84 -4.14 -4.80
N ASP A 110 10.04 -4.54 -5.80
CA ASP A 110 8.62 -4.79 -5.61
C ASP A 110 8.37 -6.11 -4.86
N TYR A 111 9.16 -7.15 -5.17
CA TYR A 111 9.25 -8.36 -4.35
C TYR A 111 9.68 -8.03 -2.92
N LEU A 112 10.67 -7.13 -2.73
CA LEU A 112 11.10 -6.72 -1.39
C LEU A 112 9.96 -6.02 -0.63
N ARG A 113 9.19 -5.11 -1.24
CA ARG A 113 8.01 -4.50 -0.63
C ARG A 113 6.97 -5.54 -0.22
N MET A 114 6.57 -6.41 -1.14
CA MET A 114 5.63 -7.51 -0.87
C MET A 114 6.14 -8.43 0.25
N ARG A 115 7.46 -8.61 0.37
CA ARG A 115 8.08 -9.45 1.40
C ARG A 115 8.20 -8.74 2.76
N MET A 116 8.27 -7.41 2.79
CA MET A 116 8.24 -6.56 3.99
C MET A 116 6.84 -6.43 4.62
N ASP A 117 5.78 -6.81 3.91
CA ASP A 117 4.42 -6.92 4.47
C ASP A 117 4.28 -8.11 5.45
N GLU A 118 5.17 -9.11 5.36
CA GLU A 118 5.18 -10.24 6.30
C GLU A 118 6.00 -9.90 7.56
N GLU A 119 5.30 -9.82 8.70
CA GLU A 119 5.85 -9.44 10.02
C GLU A 119 7.18 -10.12 10.37
N VAL A 120 7.30 -11.44 10.15
CA VAL A 120 8.48 -12.25 10.52
C VAL A 120 9.72 -11.82 9.73
N PHE A 121 9.56 -11.56 8.42
CA PHE A 121 10.63 -11.09 7.56
C PHE A 121 10.98 -9.63 7.83
N HIS A 122 9.97 -8.76 7.98
CA HIS A 122 10.16 -7.37 8.35
C HIS A 122 10.98 -7.26 9.64
N PHE A 123 10.57 -7.96 10.70
CA PHE A 123 11.28 -8.01 11.98
C PHE A 123 12.71 -8.55 11.83
N ALA A 124 12.94 -9.60 11.03
CA ALA A 124 14.27 -10.14 10.78
C ALA A 124 15.20 -9.13 10.10
N ILE A 125 14.73 -8.44 9.05
CA ILE A 125 15.54 -7.45 8.31
C ILE A 125 15.76 -6.18 9.13
N VAL A 126 14.74 -5.68 9.84
CA VAL A 126 14.87 -4.52 10.74
C VAL A 126 15.85 -4.81 11.86
N ASN A 127 15.81 -6.00 12.48
CA ASN A 127 16.78 -6.37 13.52
C ASN A 127 18.21 -6.55 12.98
N GLN A 128 18.38 -7.17 11.81
CA GLN A 128 19.70 -7.26 11.20
C GLN A 128 20.27 -5.87 10.88
N THR A 129 19.43 -4.96 10.39
CA THR A 129 19.77 -3.56 10.12
C THR A 129 20.16 -2.85 11.41
N LYS A 130 19.36 -2.97 12.48
CA LYS A 130 19.68 -2.44 13.83
C LYS A 130 21.05 -2.89 14.33
N ILE A 131 21.40 -4.16 14.14
CA ILE A 131 22.72 -4.70 14.51
C ILE A 131 23.84 -4.13 13.62
N LYS A 132 23.71 -4.19 12.29
CA LYS A 132 24.75 -3.75 11.34
C LYS A 132 24.98 -2.24 11.39
N VAL A 133 23.92 -1.43 11.51
CA VAL A 133 24.02 0.02 11.74
C VAL A 133 24.74 0.31 13.06
N LYS A 134 24.33 -0.33 14.16
CA LYS A 134 24.95 -0.11 15.48
C LYS A 134 26.45 -0.43 15.45
N ASP A 135 26.85 -1.55 14.85
CA ASP A 135 28.26 -1.93 14.74
C ASP A 135 29.06 -0.96 13.85
N LYS A 136 28.66 -0.81 12.57
CA LYS A 136 29.40 0.00 11.58
C LYS A 136 29.47 1.47 11.94
N ILE A 137 28.35 2.07 12.36
CA ILE A 137 28.33 3.48 12.72
C ILE A 137 29.06 3.73 14.06
N THR A 138 29.08 2.78 15.00
CA THR A 138 29.95 2.89 16.20
C THR A 138 31.43 2.76 15.83
N GLN A 139 31.78 1.87 14.89
CA GLN A 139 33.14 1.70 14.40
C GLN A 139 33.65 2.97 13.70
N ALA A 140 32.88 3.53 12.76
CA ALA A 140 33.22 4.76 12.04
C ALA A 140 33.30 6.00 12.96
N LEU A 141 32.46 6.06 14.00
CA LEU A 141 32.44 7.15 14.98
C LEU A 141 33.41 6.97 16.16
N ARG A 142 34.18 5.88 16.21
CA ARG A 142 35.22 5.69 17.22
C ARG A 142 36.36 6.71 17.02
N PRO A 143 36.89 7.34 18.08
CA PRO A 143 38.05 8.23 17.98
C PRO A 143 39.29 7.48 17.47
N THR A 144 39.58 7.63 16.18
CA THR A 144 40.78 7.11 15.53
C THR A 144 41.99 7.95 15.94
N GLN A 145 42.98 7.32 16.60
CA GLN A 145 44.16 8.04 17.12
C GLN A 145 45.05 8.71 16.05
N VAL A 146 44.84 8.38 14.77
CA VAL A 146 45.51 9.00 13.61
C VAL A 146 45.29 10.52 13.57
N SER A 147 44.16 11.04 14.10
CA SER A 147 43.90 12.48 14.16
C SER A 147 44.41 13.18 15.43
N THR A 148 45.14 12.50 16.31
CA THR A 148 45.65 13.08 17.59
C THR A 148 47.11 13.53 17.54
N GLY A 149 47.82 13.30 16.42
CA GLY A 149 49.24 13.68 16.27
C GLY A 149 49.48 15.17 15.98
N VAL A 150 48.48 15.93 15.55
CA VAL A 150 48.61 17.36 15.18
C VAL A 150 48.09 18.25 16.31
N VAL A 151 48.97 18.52 17.28
CA VAL A 151 48.69 19.47 18.37
C VAL A 151 48.65 20.89 17.80
N GLY A 152 47.45 21.47 17.70
CA GLY A 152 47.26 22.88 17.31
C GLY A 152 45.98 23.16 16.53
N ILE A 153 45.48 22.20 15.75
CA ILE A 153 44.25 22.37 14.98
C ILE A 153 43.06 21.83 15.78
N SER A 154 42.15 22.71 16.17
CA SER A 154 40.85 22.30 16.71
C SER A 154 39.99 21.72 15.59
N ASN A 155 39.88 20.39 15.53
CA ASN A 155 39.00 19.68 14.59
C ASN A 155 37.52 19.88 14.96
N ASN A 156 37.05 21.11 14.72
CA ASN A 156 35.64 21.51 14.82
C ASN A 156 34.86 21.25 13.51
N SER A 157 35.53 20.66 12.51
CA SER A 157 34.91 20.05 11.34
C SER A 157 34.16 18.77 11.76
N GLY A 158 32.96 18.56 11.19
CA GLY A 158 32.19 17.35 11.44
C GLY A 158 32.89 16.11 10.86
N ARG A 159 32.75 14.96 11.51
CA ARG A 159 33.24 13.69 10.96
C ARG A 159 32.27 13.20 9.89
N GLN A 160 32.73 13.14 8.65
CA GLN A 160 32.01 12.45 7.59
C GLN A 160 32.00 10.95 7.88
N ILE A 161 30.85 10.33 7.60
CA ILE A 161 30.60 8.90 7.63
C ILE A 161 30.17 8.56 6.21
N ASP A 162 30.88 7.64 5.56
CA ASP A 162 30.42 6.95 4.36
C ASP A 162 30.63 5.45 4.59
N GLU A 163 29.61 4.82 5.16
CA GLU A 163 29.63 3.40 5.54
C GLU A 163 28.65 2.62 4.67
N ILE A 164 29.07 1.43 4.24
CA ILE A 164 28.30 0.60 3.32
C ILE A 164 28.27 -0.85 3.81
N PHE A 165 27.07 -1.43 3.90
CA PHE A 165 26.89 -2.80 4.38
C PHE A 165 25.74 -3.53 3.68
N ASP A 166 25.88 -4.84 3.61
CA ASP A 166 24.94 -5.72 2.92
C ASP A 166 23.86 -6.20 3.89
N VAL A 167 22.63 -6.33 3.42
CA VAL A 167 21.50 -6.94 4.12
C VAL A 167 21.28 -8.33 3.53
N GLU A 168 21.39 -9.35 4.38
CA GLU A 168 21.41 -10.77 4.00
C GLU A 168 20.17 -11.49 4.49
N HIS A 169 19.64 -12.42 3.70
CA HIS A 169 18.56 -13.30 4.11
C HIS A 169 18.95 -14.76 3.89
N GLU A 170 18.57 -15.62 4.84
CA GLU A 170 18.77 -17.06 4.77
C GLU A 170 17.63 -17.70 3.98
N THR A 171 17.96 -18.25 2.81
CA THR A 171 17.00 -18.89 1.89
C THR A 171 17.33 -20.36 1.71
N GLY A 172 16.43 -21.21 2.18
CA GLY A 172 16.50 -22.67 2.09
C GLY A 172 15.89 -23.35 3.32
N SER A 173 15.32 -24.52 3.12
CA SER A 173 15.01 -25.44 4.23
C SER A 173 16.26 -26.28 4.58
N PRO A 174 16.37 -26.81 5.82
CA PRO A 174 17.41 -27.78 6.13
C PRO A 174 17.34 -28.98 5.17
N PRO A 175 18.48 -29.45 4.61
CA PRO A 175 19.86 -29.10 4.97
C PRO A 175 20.49 -27.93 4.20
N ASN A 176 19.85 -27.40 3.15
CA ASN A 176 20.49 -26.48 2.19
C ASN A 176 20.13 -25.00 2.43
N VAL A 177 20.51 -24.46 3.59
CA VAL A 177 20.34 -23.03 3.91
C VAL A 177 21.40 -22.18 3.20
N SER A 178 20.99 -21.30 2.28
CA SER A 178 21.88 -20.38 1.56
C SER A 178 21.69 -18.92 2.00
N LYS A 179 22.75 -18.27 2.49
CA LYS A 179 22.76 -16.82 2.74
C LYS A 179 22.86 -16.08 1.40
N ARG A 180 21.98 -15.11 1.17
CA ARG A 180 21.96 -14.28 -0.04
C ARG A 180 21.79 -12.81 0.34
N VAL A 181 22.52 -11.92 -0.32
CA VAL A 181 22.34 -10.47 -0.17
C VAL A 181 21.03 -10.07 -0.87
N LEU A 182 20.09 -9.49 -0.13
CA LEU A 182 18.86 -8.92 -0.66
C LEU A 182 19.11 -7.54 -1.27
N PHE A 183 19.72 -6.66 -0.47
CA PHE A 183 20.06 -5.30 -0.82
C PHE A 183 21.26 -4.81 0.00
N ARG A 184 21.78 -3.64 -0.36
CA ARG A 184 22.90 -2.96 0.32
C ARG A 184 22.41 -1.62 0.84
N ILE A 185 22.93 -1.14 1.97
CA ILE A 185 22.67 0.19 2.49
C ILE A 185 23.98 0.99 2.51
N GLN A 186 23.97 2.19 1.94
CA GLN A 186 25.04 3.19 2.06
C GLN A 186 24.55 4.38 2.87
N ILE A 187 25.30 4.77 3.90
CA ILE A 187 24.96 5.82 4.86
C ILE A 187 25.99 6.95 4.75
N ARG A 188 25.58 8.08 4.16
CA ARG A 188 26.38 9.29 3.98
C ARG A 188 25.89 10.40 4.92
N LEU A 189 26.62 10.63 6.01
CA LEU A 189 26.25 11.59 7.05
C LEU A 189 27.48 12.42 7.47
N MET A 190 27.28 13.64 7.95
CA MET A 190 28.35 14.40 8.62
C MET A 190 28.00 14.64 10.08
N LYS A 191 28.58 13.84 10.98
CA LYS A 191 28.37 13.96 12.42
C LYS A 191 28.97 15.27 12.95
N LEU A 192 28.11 16.09 13.56
CA LEU A 192 28.50 17.20 14.43
C LEU A 192 29.06 16.69 15.76
N PRO A 193 30.19 17.21 16.26
CA PRO A 193 30.79 16.78 17.54
C PRO A 193 29.88 16.95 18.78
N THR A 194 28.85 17.79 18.69
CA THR A 194 27.93 18.15 19.77
C THR A 194 26.83 17.12 20.04
N GLN A 195 26.54 16.17 19.14
CA GLN A 195 25.52 15.14 19.38
C GLN A 195 26.11 13.84 19.95
N ALA A 196 25.42 13.24 20.93
CA ALA A 196 25.71 11.91 21.44
C ALA A 196 25.63 10.84 20.33
N THR A 197 26.63 9.96 20.26
CA THR A 197 26.72 8.90 19.24
C THR A 197 25.51 7.95 19.26
N SER A 198 25.00 7.61 20.44
CA SER A 198 23.80 6.80 20.61
C SER A 198 22.57 7.44 19.98
N ALA A 199 22.36 8.74 20.22
CA ALA A 199 21.25 9.49 19.62
C ALA A 199 21.34 9.56 18.09
N THR A 200 22.55 9.68 17.53
CA THR A 200 22.75 9.57 16.07
C THR A 200 22.34 8.17 15.56
N ILE A 201 22.77 7.11 16.25
CA ILE A 201 22.52 5.72 15.84
C ILE A 201 21.02 5.38 15.91
N SER A 202 20.30 5.81 16.95
CA SER A 202 18.84 5.69 17.02
C SER A 202 18.17 6.43 15.86
N GLN A 203 18.50 7.72 15.63
CA GLN A 203 17.93 8.49 14.52
C GLN A 203 18.17 7.86 13.13
N ILE A 204 19.27 7.14 12.92
CA ILE A 204 19.52 6.36 11.69
C ILE A 204 18.62 5.12 11.64
N ILE A 205 18.53 4.37 12.75
CA ILE A 205 17.70 3.16 12.87
C ILE A 205 16.23 3.49 12.63
N ASP A 206 15.68 4.45 13.37
CA ASP A 206 14.27 4.83 13.35
C ASP A 206 13.86 5.33 11.94
N CYS A 207 14.78 6.02 11.27
CA CYS A 207 14.65 6.48 9.89
C CYS A 207 14.57 5.31 8.89
N ILE A 208 15.50 4.35 8.94
CA ILE A 208 15.49 3.20 8.03
C ILE A 208 14.29 2.28 8.31
N GLU A 209 13.91 2.13 9.58
CA GLU A 209 12.74 1.33 10.00
C GLU A 209 11.42 1.94 9.49
N THR A 210 11.26 3.26 9.56
CA THR A 210 10.08 3.95 9.01
C THR A 210 10.01 3.81 7.49
N TYR A 211 11.15 3.90 6.78
CA TYR A 211 11.20 3.78 5.31
C TYR A 211 11.02 2.34 4.79
N LEU A 212 11.36 1.33 5.59
CA LEU A 212 11.11 -0.09 5.27
C LEU A 212 9.77 -0.60 5.81
N SER A 213 8.96 0.27 6.43
CA SER A 213 7.61 -0.05 6.89
C SER A 213 6.61 -0.07 5.72
N PRO A 214 5.69 -1.04 5.62
CA PRO A 214 4.76 -1.18 4.50
C PRO A 214 3.59 -0.16 4.48
N VAL A 215 3.66 0.93 5.26
CA VAL A 215 2.56 1.88 5.45
C VAL A 215 2.54 2.97 4.36
N GLU A 216 1.44 3.05 3.61
CA GLU A 216 1.26 3.94 2.44
C GLU A 216 1.25 5.45 2.77
N ASP A 217 1.02 5.85 4.03
CA ASP A 217 0.87 7.27 4.44
C ASP A 217 2.17 8.10 4.45
N ASN A 218 3.34 7.50 4.14
CA ASN A 218 4.65 8.14 4.30
C ASN A 218 5.08 9.08 3.15
N ASP A 219 4.24 9.31 2.13
CA ASP A 219 4.57 10.16 0.95
C ASP A 219 4.95 11.62 1.28
N THR A 220 4.63 12.10 2.49
CA THR A 220 5.01 13.45 2.97
C THR A 220 6.09 13.45 4.07
N TRP A 221 6.57 12.28 4.49
CA TRP A 221 7.51 12.15 5.59
C TRP A 221 8.94 12.55 5.17
N GLN A 222 9.52 13.53 5.87
CA GLN A 222 10.90 13.96 5.68
C GLN A 222 11.75 13.55 6.89
N PRO A 223 12.63 12.54 6.79
CA PRO A 223 13.49 12.17 7.89
C PRO A 223 14.47 13.29 8.24
N THR A 224 14.75 13.46 9.54
CA THR A 224 15.78 14.36 10.01
C THR A 224 16.77 13.66 10.94
N ILE A 225 18.06 13.88 10.71
CA ILE A 225 19.15 13.35 11.54
C ILE A 225 20.03 14.54 11.93
N GLN A 226 20.30 14.68 13.23
CA GLN A 226 20.98 15.87 13.80
C GLN A 226 20.28 17.21 13.47
N GLY A 227 18.97 17.19 13.23
CA GLY A 227 18.20 18.39 12.86
C GLY A 227 18.43 18.88 11.42
N ARG A 228 19.08 18.07 10.56
CA ARG A 228 19.14 18.29 9.11
C ARG A 228 18.23 17.31 8.39
N ILE A 229 17.66 17.76 7.27
CA ILE A 229 16.88 16.91 6.36
C ILE A 229 17.80 15.84 5.74
N VAL A 230 17.29 14.62 5.64
CA VAL A 230 17.92 13.48 5.00
C VAL A 230 17.11 13.08 3.79
N SER A 231 17.77 12.81 2.67
CA SER A 231 17.16 12.10 1.53
C SER A 231 17.44 10.61 1.68
N MET A 232 16.46 9.78 1.33
CA MET A 232 16.65 8.33 1.26
C MET A 232 15.96 7.77 0.03
N HIS A 233 16.73 7.07 -0.80
CA HIS A 233 16.26 6.55 -2.08
C HIS A 233 17.03 5.29 -2.50
N TRP A 234 16.39 4.47 -3.32
CA TRP A 234 17.07 3.39 -4.01
C TRP A 234 17.89 3.95 -5.18
N ASP A 235 19.18 3.64 -5.26
CA ASP A 235 20.03 4.00 -6.41
C ASP A 235 19.63 3.18 -7.65
N GLN A 236 19.40 3.90 -8.74
CA GLN A 236 19.00 3.33 -10.03
C GLN A 236 20.20 2.98 -10.94
N LYS A 237 21.45 3.15 -10.47
CA LYS A 237 22.67 2.83 -11.24
C LYS A 237 23.34 1.52 -10.81
N ALA A 238 23.30 1.14 -9.53
CA ALA A 238 23.82 -0.14 -9.04
C ALA A 238 23.15 -1.36 -9.72
N LYS A 239 23.96 -2.26 -10.28
CA LYS A 239 23.61 -3.63 -10.72
C LYS A 239 24.60 -4.62 -10.06
N PRO A 240 24.19 -5.86 -9.73
CA PRO A 240 22.84 -6.41 -9.77
C PRO A 240 22.02 -6.10 -8.49
N THR A 241 22.68 -5.95 -7.34
CA THR A 241 22.03 -5.78 -6.03
C THR A 241 21.45 -4.37 -5.87
N PRO A 242 20.19 -4.22 -5.38
CA PRO A 242 19.64 -2.92 -5.01
C PRO A 242 20.47 -2.23 -3.92
N LEU A 243 20.67 -0.93 -4.06
CA LEU A 243 21.39 -0.09 -3.10
C LEU A 243 20.45 0.97 -2.54
N LEU A 244 20.21 0.96 -1.23
CA LEU A 244 19.54 2.03 -0.50
C LEU A 244 20.59 3.08 -0.11
N VAL A 245 20.43 4.31 -0.58
CA VAL A 245 21.29 5.44 -0.21
C VAL A 245 20.52 6.31 0.77
N LEU A 246 21.15 6.58 1.92
CA LEU A 246 20.71 7.54 2.92
C LEU A 246 21.74 8.66 2.96
N GLU A 247 21.37 9.87 2.55
CA GLU A 247 22.28 11.01 2.40
C GLU A 247 21.78 12.24 3.18
N GLN A 248 22.63 12.82 4.02
CA GLN A 248 22.31 14.05 4.76
C GLN A 248 22.42 15.27 3.85
N SER A 249 21.35 16.06 3.71
CA SER A 249 21.43 17.33 2.98
C SER A 249 22.35 18.30 3.71
N ASN A 250 23.16 19.03 2.94
CA ASN A 250 23.98 20.13 3.41
C ASN A 250 23.24 21.49 3.36
N GLU A 251 22.01 21.52 2.85
CA GLU A 251 21.19 22.73 2.85
C GLU A 251 20.82 23.10 4.30
N GLY A 252 20.99 24.38 4.64
CA GLY A 252 20.86 24.89 6.02
C GLY A 252 22.17 24.98 6.82
N VAL A 253 23.31 24.47 6.33
CA VAL A 253 24.61 24.52 7.05
C VAL A 253 25.18 25.96 7.21
N ASN A 254 24.57 26.96 6.56
CA ASN A 254 24.96 28.38 6.67
C ASN A 254 24.68 29.01 8.06
N VAL A 255 24.00 28.31 8.98
CA VAL A 255 23.88 28.74 10.38
C VAL A 255 25.08 28.21 11.19
N THR A 256 26.10 29.05 11.36
CA THR A 256 27.24 28.73 12.23
C THR A 256 26.82 28.71 13.70
N PHE A 257 26.63 27.50 14.25
CA PHE A 257 26.39 27.29 15.69
C PHE A 257 27.60 27.77 16.51
N ARG A 258 27.59 29.04 16.90
CA ARG A 258 28.59 29.63 17.81
C ARG A 258 28.45 28.98 19.18
N THR A 259 29.31 27.99 19.46
CA THR A 259 29.48 27.48 20.82
C THR A 259 30.04 28.60 21.70
N SER A 260 29.15 29.25 22.44
CA SER A 260 29.54 30.20 23.47
C SER A 260 30.11 29.41 24.65
N ARG A 261 31.43 29.20 24.64
CA ARG A 261 32.14 28.85 25.86
C ARG A 261 32.02 30.04 26.79
N GLN A 262 31.08 29.97 27.75
CA GLN A 262 31.23 30.73 28.98
C GLN A 262 32.55 30.31 29.62
N GLY A 263 33.58 31.12 29.42
CA GLY A 263 34.82 30.98 30.17
C GLY A 263 34.48 31.19 31.64
N THR A 264 34.63 30.15 32.46
CA THR A 264 34.56 30.27 33.91
C THR A 264 35.69 31.17 34.35
N SER A 265 35.40 32.46 34.53
CA SER A 265 36.34 33.47 34.97
C SER A 265 36.65 33.24 36.46
N THR A 266 37.55 32.29 36.73
CA THR A 266 38.24 32.18 38.01
C THR A 266 38.88 33.53 38.31
N PRO A 267 38.52 34.20 39.41
CA PRO A 267 39.18 35.45 39.78
C PRO A 267 40.68 35.23 39.96
N ASN A 268 41.49 36.13 39.42
CA ASN A 268 42.93 36.12 39.73
C ASN A 268 43.11 36.28 41.25
N PRO A 269 43.96 35.46 41.90
CA PRO A 269 44.42 35.79 43.25
C PRO A 269 45.19 37.13 43.21
N PRO A 270 45.12 37.95 44.26
CA PRO A 270 45.81 39.24 44.31
C PRO A 270 47.34 39.06 44.28
N PRO A 271 48.10 40.01 43.69
CA PRO A 271 49.55 39.90 43.59
C PRO A 271 50.24 39.98 44.95
N GLU A 272 51.17 39.05 45.19
CA GLU A 272 51.92 38.92 46.43
C GLU A 272 52.96 40.04 46.59
N THR A 273 52.78 40.91 47.58
CA THR A 273 53.69 42.03 47.88
C THR A 273 54.96 41.56 48.59
N LYS A 274 56.02 41.35 47.82
CA LYS A 274 57.37 41.07 48.37
C LYS A 274 57.83 42.22 49.29
N PRO A 275 58.29 41.94 50.53
CA PRO A 275 58.81 42.97 51.41
C PRO A 275 60.14 43.53 50.88
N ARG A 276 60.28 44.85 50.92
CA ARG A 276 61.49 45.57 50.52
C ARG A 276 62.57 45.40 51.59
N SER A 277 63.63 44.65 51.28
CA SER A 277 64.78 44.49 52.18
C SER A 277 65.40 45.86 52.49
N ILE A 278 65.66 46.11 53.79
CA ILE A 278 66.35 47.30 54.27
C ILE A 278 67.83 46.97 54.40
N ARG A 279 68.69 47.77 53.76
CA ARG A 279 70.12 47.86 54.05
C ARG A 279 70.66 49.21 53.61
#